data_AF-A0A7W7W338-F1
#
_entry.id   AF-A0A7W7W338-F1
#
_cell.length_a   1.000
_cell.length_b   1.000
_cell.length_c   1.000
_cell.angle_alpha   90.00
_cell.angle_beta   90.00
_cell.angle_gamma   90.00
#
_symmetry.space_group_name_H-M   'P 1'
#
loop_
_entity.id
_entity.type
_entity.pdbx_description
1 polymer ?
#
loop_
_entity_poly.entity_id
_entity_poly.type
_entity_poly.pdbx_seq_one_letter_code
_entity_poly.pdbx_strand_id
1 'polypeptide(L)'
;MTAAVVPNYISEFCRRCGRSLRASSSVTRGYGPTCVSYLHEAREAADLTDFHPWQADKASELIETCGLVPTSHPEVFRSVSSDGSRAYLSTAEGCTCKAGQYRVPCYHRAGVAMMRATRRLRRARRPVR
;
A
#
# COMPACT_ATOMS: atom_id res chain seq x y z
N MET A 1 12.63 23.39 -8.86
CA MET A 1 11.29 23.08 -8.34
C MET A 1 11.48 22.27 -7.07
N THR A 2 11.32 22.91 -5.91
CA THR A 2 11.57 22.34 -4.59
C THR A 2 10.57 21.21 -4.32
N ALA A 3 11.07 19.97 -4.19
CA ALA A 3 10.28 18.87 -3.66
C ALA A 3 9.91 19.22 -2.22
N ALA A 4 8.64 19.52 -1.98
CA ALA A 4 8.12 19.65 -0.63
C ALA A 4 8.26 18.28 0.04
N VAL A 5 9.22 18.18 0.98
CA VAL A 5 9.27 17.07 1.94
C VAL A 5 7.91 17.05 2.62
N VAL A 6 7.08 16.04 2.32
CA VAL A 6 5.83 15.84 3.05
C VAL A 6 6.22 15.69 4.52
N PRO A 7 5.77 16.58 5.42
CA PRO A 7 6.07 16.46 6.85
C PRO A 7 5.68 15.06 7.31
N ASN A 8 6.41 14.51 8.27
CA ASN A 8 6.01 13.33 9.03
C ASN A 8 4.56 13.52 9.50
N TYR A 9 3.60 13.05 8.72
CA TYR A 9 2.18 13.11 9.04
C TYR A 9 1.95 12.00 10.07
N ILE A 10 2.17 12.37 11.32
CA ILE A 10 1.64 11.62 12.46
C ILE A 10 0.12 11.56 12.27
N SER A 11 -0.40 10.33 12.20
CA SER A 11 -1.83 10.12 12.03
C SER A 11 -2.38 9.50 13.29
N GLU A 12 -3.32 10.18 13.92
CA GLU A 12 -4.10 9.64 15.03
C GLU A 12 -5.09 8.56 14.56
N PHE A 13 -5.23 8.35 13.25
CA PHE A 13 -6.12 7.35 12.65
C PHE A 13 -5.38 6.41 11.71
N CYS A 14 -5.79 5.15 11.68
CA CYS A 14 -5.25 4.18 10.75
C CYS A 14 -5.60 4.59 9.32
N ARG A 15 -4.61 4.87 8.47
CA ARG A 15 -4.82 5.32 7.08
C ARG A 15 -5.55 4.28 6.20
N ARG A 16 -5.65 3.04 6.67
CA ARG A 16 -6.38 1.96 5.99
C ARG A 16 -7.79 1.71 6.52
N CYS A 17 -8.01 1.71 7.84
CA CYS A 17 -9.28 1.32 8.43
C CYS A 17 -9.99 2.44 9.20
N GLY A 18 -9.37 3.62 9.33
CA GLY A 18 -9.91 4.77 10.06
C GLY A 18 -9.95 4.62 11.59
N ARG A 19 -9.61 3.45 12.15
CA ARG A 19 -9.61 3.26 13.61
C ARG A 19 -8.54 4.15 14.27
N SER A 20 -8.86 4.75 15.41
CA SER A 20 -7.92 5.56 16.20
C SER A 20 -6.67 4.77 16.60
N LEU A 21 -5.50 5.38 16.43
CA LEU A 21 -4.19 4.88 16.84
C LEU A 21 -3.81 5.56 18.16
N ARG A 22 -3.42 4.75 19.16
CA ARG A 22 -3.03 5.28 20.49
C ARG A 22 -1.58 5.02 20.85
N ALA A 23 -0.98 3.96 20.33
CA ALA A 23 0.43 3.70 20.51
C ALA A 23 1.24 4.65 19.62
N SER A 24 2.28 5.29 20.17
CA SER A 24 3.19 6.19 19.43
C SER A 24 3.75 5.52 18.17
N SER A 25 4.18 4.26 18.28
CA SER A 25 4.64 3.45 17.14
C SER A 25 3.59 3.30 16.04
N SER A 26 2.31 3.20 16.40
CA SER A 26 1.22 3.14 15.43
C SER A 26 0.94 4.49 14.80
N VAL A 27 0.97 5.58 15.58
CA VAL A 27 0.77 6.95 15.10
C VAL A 27 1.86 7.37 14.12
N THR A 28 3.12 7.10 14.45
CA THR A 28 4.28 7.35 13.58
C THR A 28 4.18 6.55 12.28
N ARG A 29 3.75 5.29 12.36
CA ARG A 29 3.54 4.45 11.18
C ARG A 29 2.27 4.82 10.40
N GLY A 30 1.26 5.40 11.04
CA GLY A 30 -0.07 5.63 10.45
C GLY A 30 -0.92 4.37 10.26
N TYR A 31 -0.50 3.22 10.81
CA TYR A 31 -1.23 1.95 10.74
C TYR A 31 -1.26 1.24 12.10
N GLY A 32 -2.46 0.75 12.45
CA GLY A 32 -2.68 -0.04 13.66
C GLY A 32 -2.19 -1.50 13.52
N PRO A 33 -1.96 -2.21 14.65
CA PRO A 33 -1.31 -3.52 14.66
C PRO A 33 -2.06 -4.57 13.82
N THR A 34 -3.38 -4.65 13.93
CA THR A 34 -4.19 -5.57 13.10
C THR A 34 -4.05 -5.26 11.61
N CYS A 35 -4.01 -3.98 11.24
CA CYS A 35 -3.82 -3.61 9.85
C CYS A 35 -2.45 -4.03 9.34
N VAL A 36 -1.40 -3.93 10.17
CA VAL A 36 -0.06 -4.40 9.83
C VAL A 36 0.01 -5.92 9.70
N SER A 37 -0.61 -6.68 10.60
CA SER A 37 -0.70 -8.15 10.44
C SER A 37 -1.33 -8.53 9.09
N TYR A 38 -2.41 -7.85 8.69
CA TYR A 38 -2.99 -8.07 7.37
C TYR A 38 -2.08 -7.65 6.21
N LEU A 39 -1.13 -6.71 6.40
CA LEU A 39 -0.14 -6.36 5.38
C LEU A 39 0.88 -7.49 5.21
N HIS A 40 1.29 -8.15 6.30
CA HIS A 40 2.13 -9.35 6.23
C HIS A 40 1.40 -10.51 5.52
N GLU A 41 0.12 -10.74 5.85
CA GLU A 41 -0.71 -11.74 5.15
C GLU A 41 -0.98 -11.37 3.67
N ALA A 42 -0.81 -10.10 3.29
CA ALA A 42 -1.12 -9.60 1.95
C ALA A 42 -0.28 -10.24 0.85
N ARG A 43 1.00 -10.49 1.15
CA ARG A 43 1.95 -11.08 0.23
C ARG A 43 1.55 -12.52 -0.10
N GLU A 44 1.26 -13.30 0.93
CA GLU A 44 0.88 -14.72 0.80
C GLU A 44 -0.47 -14.91 0.11
N ALA A 45 -1.40 -13.97 0.30
CA ALA A 45 -2.74 -14.07 -0.27
C ALA A 45 -2.88 -13.46 -1.69
N ALA A 46 -1.84 -12.80 -2.19
CA ALA A 46 -1.87 -12.16 -3.50
C ALA A 46 -1.39 -13.11 -4.60
N ASP A 47 -2.06 -13.05 -5.75
CA ASP A 47 -1.50 -13.61 -6.97
C ASP A 47 -0.38 -12.69 -7.46
N LEU A 48 0.85 -13.19 -7.37
CA LEU A 48 2.07 -12.48 -7.76
C LEU A 48 2.86 -13.22 -8.84
N THR A 49 2.23 -14.18 -9.53
CA THR A 49 2.88 -15.05 -10.52
C THR A 49 3.55 -14.29 -11.67
N ASP A 50 2.97 -13.16 -12.07
CA ASP A 50 3.50 -12.28 -13.13
C ASP A 50 4.65 -11.37 -12.66
N PHE A 51 5.01 -11.38 -11.37
CA PHE A 51 6.00 -10.48 -10.79
C PHE A 51 7.27 -11.24 -10.42
N HIS A 52 8.42 -10.62 -10.71
CA HIS A 52 9.69 -11.16 -10.24
C HIS A 52 9.76 -11.08 -8.70
N PRO A 53 10.39 -12.03 -7.99
CA PRO A 53 10.51 -12.01 -6.52
C PRO A 53 10.94 -10.67 -5.91
N TRP A 54 11.98 -10.02 -6.45
CA TRP A 54 12.41 -8.68 -5.99
C TRP A 54 11.31 -7.61 -6.10
N GLN A 55 10.38 -7.73 -7.05
CA GLN A 55 9.24 -6.81 -7.17
C GLN A 55 8.23 -7.05 -6.06
N ALA A 56 8.03 -8.30 -5.64
CA ALA A 56 7.22 -8.63 -4.47
C ALA A 56 7.89 -8.11 -3.19
N ASP A 57 9.21 -8.25 -3.04
CA ASP A 57 9.95 -7.72 -1.88
C ASP A 57 9.85 -6.19 -1.80
N LYS A 58 10.08 -5.48 -2.93
CA LYS A 58 9.90 -4.02 -3.00
C LYS A 58 8.46 -3.60 -2.79
N ALA A 59 7.48 -4.41 -3.18
CA ALA A 59 6.07 -4.15 -2.91
C ALA A 59 5.76 -4.26 -1.41
N SER A 60 6.31 -5.26 -0.72
CA SER A 60 6.22 -5.38 0.74
C SER A 60 6.85 -4.17 1.43
N GLU A 61 8.07 -3.77 1.03
CA GLU A 61 8.72 -2.57 1.56
C GLU A 61 7.86 -1.32 1.33
N LEU A 62 7.31 -1.14 0.13
CA LEU A 62 6.43 -0.02 -0.21
C LEU A 62 5.18 0.03 0.69
N ILE A 63 4.63 -1.12 1.02
CA ILE A 63 3.47 -1.25 1.91
C ILE A 63 3.85 -0.95 3.36
N GLU A 64 4.94 -1.53 3.85
CA GLU A 64 5.44 -1.38 5.22
C GLU A 64 5.83 0.07 5.53
N THR A 65 6.47 0.73 4.56
CA THR A 65 6.84 2.15 4.62
C THR A 65 5.67 3.09 4.29
N CYS A 66 4.47 2.55 4.10
CA CYS A 66 3.25 3.32 3.85
C CYS A 66 3.30 4.16 2.56
N GLY A 67 4.13 3.76 1.59
CA GLY A 67 4.26 4.39 0.29
C GLY A 67 3.08 4.11 -0.66
N LEU A 68 2.16 3.21 -0.31
CA LEU A 68 0.85 3.06 -0.99
C LEU A 68 -0.24 3.81 -0.22
N VAL A 69 -0.66 4.94 -0.78
CA VAL A 69 -1.68 5.82 -0.17
C VAL A 69 -3.02 5.65 -0.91
N PRO A 70 -4.11 5.29 -0.23
CA PRO A 70 -5.44 5.25 -0.85
C PRO A 70 -5.84 6.61 -1.44
N THR A 71 -6.56 6.60 -2.55
CA THR A 71 -7.22 7.80 -3.09
C THR A 71 -8.72 7.79 -2.75
N SER A 72 -9.46 8.82 -3.20
CA SER A 72 -10.92 8.82 -3.16
C SER A 72 -11.53 7.71 -4.03
N HIS A 73 -10.80 7.20 -5.01
CA HIS A 73 -11.25 6.10 -5.86
C HIS A 73 -10.83 4.76 -5.23
N PRO A 74 -11.77 3.83 -4.92
CA PRO A 74 -11.47 2.64 -4.12
C PRO A 74 -10.36 1.74 -4.66
N GLU A 75 -10.21 1.66 -5.97
CA GLU A 75 -9.28 0.75 -6.66
C GLU A 75 -7.98 1.44 -7.10
N VAL A 76 -7.84 2.74 -6.84
CA VAL A 76 -6.68 3.54 -7.25
C VAL A 76 -5.91 3.97 -6.02
N PHE A 77 -4.61 3.70 -6.05
CA PHE A 77 -3.66 4.10 -5.03
C PHE A 77 -2.64 5.07 -5.60
N ARG A 78 -2.17 5.98 -4.75
CA ARG A 78 -0.98 6.79 -5.02
C ARG A 78 0.22 6.06 -4.44
N SER A 79 1.07 5.52 -5.32
CA SER A 79 2.37 4.96 -4.94
C SER A 79 3.42 6.07 -4.89
N VAL A 80 4.08 6.24 -3.76
CA VAL A 80 5.13 7.25 -3.54
C VAL A 80 6.49 6.58 -3.72
N SER A 81 7.41 7.25 -4.41
CA SER A 81 8.80 6.78 -4.54
C SER A 81 9.49 6.77 -3.17
N SER A 82 10.51 5.94 -3.01
CA SER A 82 11.24 5.81 -1.74
C SER A 82 11.87 7.12 -1.25
N ASP A 83 12.24 8.01 -2.17
CA ASP A 83 12.77 9.36 -1.89
C ASP A 83 11.68 10.42 -1.66
N GLY A 84 10.40 10.05 -1.74
CA GLY A 84 9.26 10.96 -1.63
C GLY A 84 9.09 11.95 -2.78
N SER A 85 9.98 11.96 -3.78
CA SER A 85 10.02 13.00 -4.82
C SER A 85 8.96 12.83 -5.90
N ARG A 86 8.41 11.62 -6.06
CA ARG A 86 7.46 11.26 -7.12
C ARG A 86 6.30 10.46 -6.57
N ALA A 87 5.16 10.63 -7.23
CA ALA A 87 3.97 9.86 -6.97
C ALA A 87 3.39 9.32 -8.28
N TYR A 88 2.93 8.08 -8.25
CA TYR A 88 2.34 7.38 -9.38
C TYR A 88 0.93 6.93 -9.02
N LEU A 89 -0.01 7.02 -9.97
CA LEU A 89 -1.31 6.40 -9.82
C LEU A 89 -1.19 4.94 -10.23
N SER A 90 -1.67 4.07 -9.36
CA SER A 90 -1.49 2.62 -9.45
C SER A 90 -2.80 1.90 -9.20
N THR A 91 -3.14 0.98 -10.09
CA THR A 91 -4.11 -0.10 -9.91
C THR A 91 -3.37 -1.44 -9.94
N ALA A 92 -4.06 -2.59 -9.83
CA ALA A 92 -3.37 -3.86 -10.04
C ALA A 92 -3.01 -4.07 -11.53
N GLU A 93 -3.82 -3.49 -12.41
CA GLU A 93 -3.73 -3.65 -13.87
C GLU A 93 -2.78 -2.63 -14.52
N GLY A 94 -2.63 -1.43 -13.94
CA GLY A 94 -1.88 -0.34 -14.55
C GLY A 94 -1.16 0.54 -13.51
N CYS A 95 -0.10 1.22 -13.97
CA CYS A 95 0.61 2.20 -13.15
C CYS A 95 1.17 3.32 -14.04
N THR A 96 1.15 4.56 -13.56
CA THR A 96 1.70 5.70 -14.31
C THR A 96 3.22 5.82 -14.22
N CYS A 97 3.92 4.90 -13.52
CA CYS A 97 5.38 4.81 -13.57
C CYS A 97 5.88 4.37 -14.94
N LYS A 98 7.16 4.60 -15.24
CA LYS A 98 7.76 4.28 -16.55
C LYS A 98 7.52 2.83 -16.98
N ALA A 99 7.69 1.87 -16.08
CA ALA A 99 7.40 0.46 -16.31
C ALA A 99 5.91 0.22 -16.65
N GLY A 100 4.99 0.78 -15.86
CA GLY A 100 3.55 0.65 -16.11
C GLY A 100 3.08 1.30 -17.41
N GLN A 101 3.71 2.40 -17.85
CA GLN A 101 3.46 3.02 -19.15
C GLN A 101 3.78 2.07 -20.32
N TYR A 102 4.82 1.23 -20.17
CA TYR A 102 5.15 0.17 -21.13
C TYR A 102 4.40 -1.14 -20.88
N ARG A 103 3.40 -1.14 -19.99
CA ARG A 103 2.59 -2.32 -19.61
C ARG A 103 3.40 -3.49 -19.03
N VAL A 104 4.61 -3.25 -18.56
CA VAL A 104 5.41 -4.29 -17.88
C VAL A 104 5.09 -4.36 -16.38
N PRO A 105 5.27 -5.52 -15.73
CA PRO A 105 5.11 -5.65 -14.27
C PRO A 105 6.00 -4.65 -13.51
N CYS A 106 5.47 -4.08 -12.44
CA CYS A 106 6.21 -3.19 -11.53
C CYS A 106 5.77 -3.41 -10.08
N TYR A 107 6.67 -3.15 -9.13
CA TYR A 107 6.41 -3.36 -7.71
C TYR A 107 5.22 -2.52 -7.18
N HIS A 108 4.89 -1.39 -7.84
CA HIS A 108 3.69 -0.62 -7.52
C HIS A 108 2.40 -1.41 -7.75
N ARG A 109 2.30 -2.12 -8.89
CA ARG A 109 1.15 -2.97 -9.23
C ARG A 109 1.07 -4.19 -8.30
N ALA A 110 2.22 -4.82 -8.01
CA ALA A 110 2.29 -5.89 -7.02
C ALA A 110 1.78 -5.43 -5.64
N GLY A 111 2.17 -4.23 -5.20
CA GLY A 111 1.69 -3.69 -3.93
C GLY A 111 0.18 -3.42 -3.93
N VAL A 112 -0.39 -2.97 -5.06
CA VAL A 112 -1.86 -2.84 -5.17
C VAL A 112 -2.54 -4.22 -5.17
N ALA A 113 -1.97 -5.23 -5.84
CA ALA A 113 -2.49 -6.61 -5.81
C ALA A 113 -2.52 -7.15 -4.37
N MET A 114 -1.43 -6.98 -3.61
CA MET A 114 -1.37 -7.27 -2.17
C MET A 114 -2.46 -6.54 -1.40
N MET A 115 -2.60 -5.23 -1.57
CA MET A 115 -3.62 -4.45 -0.87
C MET A 115 -5.04 -4.92 -1.18
N ARG A 116 -5.34 -5.31 -2.43
CA ARG A 116 -6.63 -5.91 -2.80
C ARG A 116 -6.86 -7.27 -2.14
N ALA A 117 -5.84 -8.14 -2.08
CA ALA A 117 -5.94 -9.41 -1.37
C ALA A 117 -6.30 -9.21 0.12
N THR A 118 -5.71 -8.20 0.78
CA THR A 118 -6.07 -7.91 2.18
C THR A 118 -7.52 -7.48 2.38
N ARG A 119 -8.15 -6.83 1.40
CA ARG A 119 -9.57 -6.45 1.48
C ARG A 119 -10.46 -7.68 1.43
N ARG A 120 -10.11 -8.66 0.61
CA ARG A 120 -10.82 -9.96 0.53
C ARG A 120 -10.72 -10.72 1.85
N LEU A 121 -9.51 -10.85 2.42
CA LEU A 121 -9.30 -11.49 3.72
C LEU A 121 -10.14 -10.85 4.84
N ARG A 122 -10.20 -9.53 4.90
CA ARG A 122 -11.03 -8.81 5.89
C ARG A 122 -12.51 -9.06 5.69
N ARG A 123 -13.00 -9.08 4.45
CA ARG A 123 -14.41 -9.36 4.16
C ARG A 123 -14.77 -10.78 4.60
N ALA A 124 -13.90 -11.76 4.34
CA ALA A 124 -14.08 -13.14 4.78
C ALA A 124 -14.09 -13.28 6.31
N ARG A 125 -13.24 -12.52 7.01
CA ARG A 125 -13.16 -12.53 8.49
C ARG A 125 -14.16 -11.58 9.18
N ARG A 126 -15.05 -10.90 8.45
CA ARG A 126 -16.03 -9.99 9.05
C ARG A 126 -17.16 -10.86 9.64
N PRO A 127 -17.41 -10.81 10.96
CA PRO A 127 -18.52 -11.57 11.54
C PRO A 127 -19.83 -11.12 10.88
N VAL A 128 -20.63 -12.10 10.48
CA VAL A 128 -22.02 -11.86 10.07
C VAL A 128 -22.75 -11.41 11.33
N ARG A 129 -23.33 -10.21 11.26
CA ARG A 129 -24.17 -9.68 12.34
C ARG A 129 -25.53 -10.33 12.29
#